data_AF-A0AAW0FTI6-F1
#
_entry.id   AF-A0AAW0FTI6-F1
#
_cell.length_a   1.000
_cell.length_b   1.000
_cell.length_c   1.000
_cell.angle_alpha   90.00
_cell.angle_beta   90.00
_cell.angle_gamma   90.00
#
_symmetry.space_group_name_H-M   'P 1'
#
loop_
_entity.id
_entity.type
_entity.pdbx_description
1 polymer ?
#
loop_
_entity_poly.entity_id
_entity_poly.type
_entity_poly.pdbx_seq_one_letter_code
_entity_poly.pdbx_strand_id
1 'polypeptide(L)'
;MQFHNIDGSNPTVSISELRSILHECGHMLGFIHEHQSPSRVHEFTYKTKATIHYYADTWSPTIIWDNVLRVHAEQHLTAYSPFDDMSIMLYEIPACINTQSKTIPRPSQLSAIDKAYATLLYPSTTTSHEATLRHTLRLVGVPLGRQNIIIAANGPTEFRAKFKEWNREARATHGESSCFHAISFIKCTTNHCLTHISKIVHIYSTTRRSGASTLNL
;
A
#
# COMPACT_ATOMS: atom_id res chain seq x y z
N MET A 1 10.33 3.69 -10.13
CA MET A 1 9.49 4.88 -10.30
C MET A 1 9.29 5.16 -11.78
N GLN A 2 8.06 5.39 -12.23
CA GLN A 2 7.62 5.49 -13.63
C GLN A 2 6.80 6.77 -13.87
N PHE A 3 7.45 7.93 -13.79
CA PHE A 3 6.84 9.24 -14.05
C PHE A 3 6.57 9.56 -15.54
N HIS A 4 6.79 8.62 -16.46
CA HIS A 4 6.67 8.83 -17.90
C HIS A 4 5.23 9.07 -18.41
N ASN A 5 4.23 8.97 -17.53
CA ASN A 5 2.80 9.19 -17.83
C ASN A 5 2.27 10.55 -17.31
N ILE A 6 3.14 11.51 -17.00
CA ILE A 6 2.75 12.86 -16.55
C ILE A 6 3.10 13.88 -17.63
N ASP A 7 2.10 14.63 -18.11
CA ASP A 7 2.27 15.72 -19.06
C ASP A 7 2.48 17.04 -18.32
N GLY A 8 3.74 17.46 -18.21
CA GLY A 8 4.12 18.73 -17.58
C GLY A 8 3.67 19.98 -18.36
N SER A 9 3.07 19.85 -19.54
CA SER A 9 2.56 20.99 -20.32
C SER A 9 1.12 21.40 -19.97
N ASN A 10 0.36 20.51 -19.32
CA ASN A 10 -1.02 20.80 -18.94
C ASN A 10 -1.11 21.33 -17.49
N PRO A 11 -1.69 22.53 -17.25
CA PRO A 11 -1.89 23.04 -15.89
C PRO A 11 -2.96 22.27 -15.08
N THR A 12 -3.69 21.35 -15.71
CA THR A 12 -4.69 20.48 -15.06
C THR A 12 -4.23 19.03 -15.03
N VAL A 13 -4.13 18.45 -13.82
CA VAL A 13 -3.74 17.05 -13.62
C VAL A 13 -4.94 16.15 -13.90
N SER A 14 -4.85 15.27 -14.90
CA SER A 14 -5.89 14.28 -15.20
C SER A 14 -5.98 13.19 -14.12
N ILE A 15 -7.08 12.41 -14.13
CA ILE A 15 -7.25 11.28 -13.20
C ILE A 15 -6.14 10.22 -13.37
N SER A 16 -5.65 9.99 -14.60
CA SER A 16 -4.57 9.03 -14.86
C SER A 16 -3.23 9.51 -14.29
N GLU A 17 -2.97 10.81 -14.39
CA GLU A 17 -1.75 11.44 -13.85
C GLU A 17 -1.79 11.50 -12.33
N LEU A 18 -2.91 11.94 -11.74
CA LEU A 18 -3.10 11.95 -10.28
C LEU A 18 -2.91 10.55 -9.69
N ARG A 19 -3.50 9.53 -10.32
CA ARG A 19 -3.29 8.12 -9.96
C ARG A 19 -1.81 7.73 -10.01
N SER A 20 -1.09 8.13 -11.06
CA SER A 20 0.33 7.82 -11.22
C SER A 20 1.18 8.55 -10.17
N ILE A 21 0.91 9.84 -9.91
CA ILE A 21 1.56 10.62 -8.85
C ILE A 21 1.36 9.95 -7.49
N LEU A 22 0.13 9.57 -7.14
CA LEU A 22 -0.16 8.90 -5.87
C LEU A 22 0.54 7.53 -5.76
N HIS A 23 0.54 6.73 -6.82
CA HIS A 23 1.26 5.45 -6.87
C HIS A 23 2.78 5.62 -6.62
N GLU A 24 3.40 6.58 -7.30
CA GLU A 24 4.82 6.88 -7.17
C GLU A 24 5.19 7.51 -5.82
N CYS A 25 4.31 8.34 -5.25
CA CYS A 25 4.45 8.77 -3.86
C CYS A 25 4.38 7.60 -2.88
N GLY A 26 3.60 6.55 -3.17
CA GLY A 26 3.61 5.30 -2.40
C GLY A 26 4.99 4.64 -2.42
N HIS A 27 5.61 4.52 -3.60
CA HIS A 27 6.99 4.04 -3.72
C HIS A 27 8.01 4.90 -2.95
N MET A 28 7.85 6.22 -2.90
CA MET A 28 8.67 7.10 -2.06
C MET A 28 8.49 6.83 -0.55
N LEU A 29 7.30 6.38 -0.12
CA LEU A 29 7.03 5.89 1.23
C LEU A 29 7.44 4.42 1.44
N GLY A 30 8.13 3.81 0.47
CA GLY A 30 8.58 2.42 0.52
C GLY A 30 7.50 1.37 0.28
N PHE A 31 6.30 1.78 -0.18
CA PHE A 31 5.22 0.87 -0.57
C PHE A 31 5.65 0.14 -1.86
N ILE A 32 5.33 -1.15 -1.97
CA ILE A 32 5.55 -1.95 -3.19
C ILE A 32 4.21 -2.35 -3.81
N HIS A 33 4.27 -2.90 -5.03
CA HIS A 33 3.07 -3.27 -5.76
C HIS A 33 2.20 -4.29 -5.03
N GLU A 34 0.91 -4.04 -5.06
CA GLU A 34 -0.05 -4.83 -4.30
C GLU A 34 -0.29 -6.21 -4.95
N HIS A 35 -0.22 -6.30 -6.28
CA HIS A 35 -0.22 -7.58 -6.99
C HIS A 35 1.07 -8.42 -6.80
N GLN A 36 2.04 -7.95 -6.00
CA GLN A 36 3.23 -8.71 -5.60
C GLN A 36 3.21 -9.10 -4.12
N SER A 37 2.13 -8.77 -3.39
CA SER A 37 1.89 -9.17 -2.00
C SER A 37 1.78 -10.70 -1.85
N PRO A 38 2.32 -11.31 -0.77
CA PRO A 38 2.13 -12.73 -0.44
C PRO A 38 0.65 -13.14 -0.43
N SER A 39 -0.20 -12.34 0.21
CA SER A 39 -1.60 -12.68 0.46
C SER A 39 -2.49 -12.69 -0.79
N ARG A 40 -2.00 -12.13 -1.91
CA ARG A 40 -2.68 -12.17 -3.20
C ARG A 40 -3.06 -13.58 -3.65
N VAL A 41 -2.31 -14.60 -3.20
CA VAL A 41 -2.56 -16.01 -3.57
C VAL A 41 -3.93 -16.52 -3.14
N HIS A 42 -4.56 -15.91 -2.13
CA HIS A 42 -5.92 -16.23 -1.69
C HIS A 42 -7.01 -15.61 -2.58
N GLU A 43 -6.66 -14.57 -3.34
CA GLU A 43 -7.60 -13.76 -4.13
C GLU A 43 -7.59 -14.12 -5.62
N PHE A 44 -6.40 -14.30 -6.21
CA PHE A 44 -6.29 -14.76 -7.59
C PHE A 44 -4.93 -15.39 -7.94
N THR A 45 -4.91 -16.19 -9.01
CA THR A 45 -3.70 -16.82 -9.55
C THR A 45 -3.46 -16.38 -10.98
N TYR A 46 -2.28 -15.86 -11.28
CA TYR A 46 -1.92 -15.47 -12.65
C TYR A 46 -1.75 -16.70 -13.56
N LYS A 47 -2.30 -16.61 -14.77
CA LYS A 47 -2.03 -17.53 -15.88
C LYS A 47 -0.71 -17.13 -16.54
N THR A 48 0.44 -17.54 -15.99
CA THR A 48 1.81 -17.12 -16.40
C THR A 48 1.99 -16.89 -17.90
N LYS A 49 1.62 -17.85 -18.76
CA LYS A 49 1.73 -17.73 -20.22
C LYS A 49 0.86 -16.60 -20.81
N ALA A 50 -0.38 -16.47 -20.34
CA ALA A 50 -1.29 -15.42 -20.77
C ALA A 50 -0.84 -14.04 -20.26
N THR A 51 -0.31 -13.95 -19.03
CA THR A 51 0.29 -12.70 -18.51
C THR A 51 1.50 -12.27 -19.33
N ILE A 52 2.40 -13.20 -19.68
CA ILE A 52 3.57 -12.89 -20.53
C ILE A 52 3.12 -12.44 -21.92
N HIS A 53 2.13 -13.12 -22.52
CA HIS A 53 1.58 -12.72 -23.81
C HIS A 53 0.91 -11.33 -23.76
N TYR A 54 0.19 -11.02 -22.68
CA TYR A 54 -0.55 -9.75 -22.55
C TYR A 54 0.37 -8.51 -22.49
N TYR A 55 1.55 -8.64 -21.88
CA TYR A 55 2.52 -7.54 -21.76
C TYR A 55 3.68 -7.60 -22.79
N ALA A 56 3.64 -8.55 -23.73
CA ALA A 56 4.76 -8.84 -24.65
C ALA A 56 5.15 -7.63 -25.53
N ASP A 57 4.18 -6.81 -25.94
CA ASP A 57 4.41 -5.62 -26.77
C ASP A 57 5.07 -4.47 -25.98
N THR A 58 5.11 -4.55 -24.64
CA THR A 58 5.63 -3.50 -23.75
C THR A 58 6.94 -3.90 -23.09
N TRP A 59 7.07 -5.16 -22.66
CA TRP A 59 8.18 -5.62 -21.80
C TRP A 59 8.68 -7.02 -22.21
N SER A 60 9.97 -7.28 -21.97
CA SER A 60 10.52 -8.62 -22.13
C SER A 60 9.95 -9.59 -21.08
N PRO A 61 9.91 -10.92 -21.35
CA PRO A 61 9.39 -11.91 -20.40
C PRO A 61 10.03 -11.84 -18.99
N THR A 62 11.32 -11.50 -18.90
CA THR A 62 12.02 -11.30 -17.62
C THR A 62 11.48 -10.07 -16.87
N ILE A 63 11.25 -8.96 -17.56
CA ILE A 63 10.69 -7.74 -16.95
C ILE A 63 9.24 -7.98 -16.50
N ILE A 64 8.45 -8.71 -17.30
CA ILE A 64 7.07 -9.12 -16.92
C ILE A 64 7.11 -10.02 -15.68
N TRP A 65 8.08 -10.94 -15.60
CA TRP A 65 8.26 -11.78 -14.42
C TRP A 65 8.51 -10.93 -13.16
N ASP A 66 9.51 -10.05 -13.19
CA ASP A 66 9.92 -9.30 -12.01
C ASP A 66 8.94 -8.21 -11.56
N ASN A 67 8.20 -7.60 -12.50
CA ASN A 67 7.24 -6.52 -12.24
C ASN A 67 5.80 -6.99 -12.02
N VAL A 68 5.38 -8.13 -12.60
CA VAL A 68 3.96 -8.56 -12.59
C VAL A 68 3.77 -9.90 -11.89
N LEU A 69 4.56 -10.92 -12.22
CA LEU A 69 4.30 -12.30 -11.78
C LEU A 69 4.92 -12.64 -10.42
N ARG A 70 6.09 -12.07 -10.12
CA ARG A 70 6.86 -12.35 -8.91
C ARG A 70 6.12 -11.87 -7.67
N VAL A 71 5.86 -12.81 -6.76
CA VAL A 71 5.40 -12.53 -5.38
C VAL A 71 6.62 -12.30 -4.49
N HIS A 72 6.56 -11.32 -3.60
CA HIS A 72 7.61 -11.09 -2.61
C HIS A 72 7.56 -12.14 -1.50
N ALA A 73 8.72 -12.70 -1.15
CA ALA A 73 8.83 -13.59 0.00
C ALA A 73 8.69 -12.80 1.31
N GLU A 74 7.94 -13.33 2.28
CA GLU A 74 7.57 -12.64 3.51
C GLU A 74 8.78 -12.14 4.32
N GLN A 75 9.87 -12.91 4.36
CA GLN A 75 11.10 -12.53 5.07
C GLN A 75 11.77 -11.25 4.52
N HIS A 76 11.40 -10.79 3.33
CA HIS A 76 11.89 -9.54 2.74
C HIS A 76 10.99 -8.33 3.04
N LEU A 77 9.81 -8.54 3.64
CA LEU A 77 8.82 -7.50 3.93
C LEU A 77 8.94 -7.03 5.38
N THR A 78 8.97 -5.71 5.61
CA THR A 78 9.04 -5.16 6.99
C THR A 78 7.67 -5.02 7.66
N ALA A 79 6.63 -4.94 6.84
CA ALA A 79 5.22 -5.04 7.17
C ALA A 79 4.47 -5.39 5.89
N TYR A 80 3.30 -6.02 6.03
CA TYR A 80 2.28 -6.08 4.98
C TYR A 80 0.86 -6.30 5.56
N SER A 81 -0.16 -5.73 4.92
CA SER A 81 -1.57 -6.15 5.13
C SER A 81 -1.95 -7.32 4.15
N PRO A 82 -3.21 -7.86 4.02
CA PRO A 82 -3.49 -9.13 3.23
C PRO A 82 -4.31 -9.29 1.88
N PHE A 83 -4.36 -8.39 0.87
CA PHE A 83 -5.17 -8.49 -0.39
C PHE A 83 -6.03 -7.25 -0.77
N ASP A 84 -5.53 -6.03 -1.04
CA ASP A 84 -6.36 -4.81 -1.25
C ASP A 84 -6.61 -4.51 -2.72
N ASP A 85 -7.79 -4.90 -3.21
CA ASP A 85 -8.22 -4.63 -4.58
C ASP A 85 -8.51 -3.13 -4.86
N MET A 86 -8.50 -2.29 -3.82
CA MET A 86 -8.67 -0.84 -3.89
C MET A 86 -7.38 -0.03 -3.64
N SER A 87 -6.24 -0.67 -3.34
CA SER A 87 -4.97 0.05 -3.11
C SER A 87 -4.48 0.77 -4.37
N ILE A 88 -3.99 2.01 -4.22
CA ILE A 88 -3.34 2.73 -5.32
C ILE A 88 -2.12 1.97 -5.86
N MET A 89 -1.51 1.09 -5.05
CA MET A 89 -0.32 0.31 -5.38
C MET A 89 -0.62 -0.87 -6.31
N LEU A 90 -1.88 -1.11 -6.64
CA LEU A 90 -2.31 -2.19 -7.50
C LEU A 90 -2.14 -1.86 -8.99
N TYR A 91 -1.74 -2.85 -9.80
CA TYR A 91 -1.88 -2.78 -11.26
C TYR A 91 -3.24 -3.33 -11.70
N GLU A 92 -3.72 -2.88 -12.86
CA GLU A 92 -4.90 -3.49 -13.47
C GLU A 92 -4.67 -4.98 -13.72
N ILE A 93 -5.65 -5.80 -13.36
CA ILE A 93 -5.63 -7.26 -13.57
C ILE A 93 -6.81 -7.61 -14.46
N PRO A 94 -6.62 -7.73 -15.79
CA PRO A 94 -7.65 -8.21 -16.70
C PRO A 94 -8.05 -9.66 -16.42
N ALA A 95 -9.33 -9.99 -16.64
CA ALA A 95 -9.86 -11.35 -16.53
C ALA A 95 -9.07 -12.40 -17.33
N CYS A 96 -8.54 -12.04 -18.51
CA CYS A 96 -7.83 -12.99 -19.37
C CYS A 96 -6.51 -13.51 -18.75
N ILE A 97 -5.86 -12.75 -17.87
CA ILE A 97 -4.54 -13.10 -17.31
C ILE A 97 -4.58 -13.83 -15.96
N ASN A 98 -5.75 -14.13 -15.39
CA ASN A 98 -5.89 -14.88 -14.13
C ASN A 98 -6.86 -16.07 -14.23
N THR A 99 -6.72 -17.06 -13.35
CA THR A 99 -7.52 -18.31 -13.38
C THR A 99 -8.98 -18.11 -13.02
N GLN A 100 -9.28 -17.15 -12.14
CA GLN A 100 -10.61 -16.80 -11.66
C GLN A 100 -11.44 -16.03 -12.71
N SER A 101 -10.80 -15.55 -13.78
CA SER A 101 -11.40 -14.62 -14.76
C SER A 101 -11.96 -13.34 -14.12
N LYS A 102 -11.38 -12.91 -12.99
CA LYS A 102 -11.72 -11.67 -12.27
C LYS A 102 -11.05 -10.48 -12.95
N THR A 103 -11.80 -9.45 -13.34
CA THR A 103 -11.19 -8.16 -13.69
C THR A 103 -11.08 -7.33 -12.41
N ILE A 104 -9.86 -6.85 -12.10
CA ILE A 104 -9.64 -5.88 -11.02
C ILE A 104 -9.14 -4.58 -11.68
N PRO A 105 -9.95 -3.50 -11.70
CA PRO A 105 -9.57 -2.24 -12.33
C PRO A 105 -8.49 -1.54 -11.52
N ARG A 106 -7.62 -0.76 -12.16
CA ARG A 106 -6.60 0.01 -11.44
C ARG A 106 -7.25 1.17 -10.65
N PRO A 107 -7.11 1.24 -9.31
CA PRO A 107 -7.69 2.32 -8.51
C PRO A 107 -7.14 3.70 -8.89
N SER A 108 -7.95 4.73 -8.68
CA SER A 108 -7.62 6.14 -8.97
C SER A 108 -7.48 7.03 -7.73
N GLN A 109 -7.69 6.46 -6.55
CA GLN A 109 -7.68 7.14 -5.26
C GLN A 109 -7.02 6.22 -4.23
N LEU A 110 -6.49 6.81 -3.15
CA LEU A 110 -5.92 6.06 -2.04
C LEU A 110 -6.99 5.33 -1.24
N SER A 111 -6.79 4.04 -1.00
CA SER A 111 -7.66 3.21 -0.18
C SER A 111 -7.62 3.63 1.30
N ALA A 112 -8.56 3.09 2.09
CA ALA A 112 -8.53 3.27 3.54
C ALA A 112 -7.28 2.63 4.17
N ILE A 113 -6.79 1.52 3.59
CA ILE A 113 -5.61 0.79 4.05
C ILE A 113 -4.32 1.52 3.64
N ASP A 114 -4.23 2.06 2.41
CA ASP A 114 -3.11 2.91 1.95
C ASP A 114 -2.85 4.03 2.97
N LYS A 115 -3.91 4.75 3.34
CA LYS A 115 -3.87 5.87 4.29
C LYS A 115 -3.52 5.40 5.71
N ALA A 116 -4.13 4.30 6.17
CA ALA A 116 -3.85 3.76 7.50
C ALA A 116 -2.39 3.33 7.64
N TYR A 117 -1.84 2.61 6.66
CA TYR A 117 -0.45 2.18 6.68
C TYR A 117 0.52 3.36 6.57
N ALA A 118 0.21 4.38 5.75
CA ALA A 118 1.00 5.62 5.74
C ALA A 118 1.02 6.28 7.12
N THR A 119 -0.13 6.41 7.80
CA THR A 119 -0.22 6.99 9.15
C THR A 119 0.49 6.15 10.21
N LEU A 120 0.37 4.82 10.18
CA LEU A 120 0.93 3.93 11.20
C LEU A 120 2.43 3.71 11.05
N LEU A 121 2.95 3.75 9.82
CA LEU A 121 4.37 3.64 9.54
C LEU A 121 5.09 4.99 9.62
N TYR A 122 4.37 6.10 9.48
CA TYR A 122 4.94 7.45 9.58
C TYR A 122 4.08 8.38 10.45
N PRO A 123 3.89 8.04 11.75
CA PRO A 123 3.14 8.88 12.67
C PRO A 123 3.84 10.23 12.84
N SER A 124 3.05 11.30 12.85
CA SER A 124 3.54 12.68 12.99
C SER A 124 3.89 12.96 14.45
N THR A 125 5.05 13.59 14.69
CA THR A 125 5.46 14.10 16.01
C THR A 125 4.54 15.20 16.56
N THR A 126 3.80 15.89 15.69
CA THR A 126 3.07 17.13 16.03
C THR A 126 1.56 17.06 15.78
N THR A 127 1.06 16.04 15.08
CA THR A 127 -0.34 16.07 14.54
C THR A 127 -1.11 14.76 14.68
N SER A 128 -0.48 13.64 15.07
CA SER A 128 -1.15 12.35 15.17
C SER A 128 -1.94 12.22 16.48
N HIS A 129 -3.16 12.77 16.50
CA HIS A 129 -4.09 12.65 17.63
C HIS A 129 -4.36 11.17 17.95
N GLU A 130 -4.40 10.82 19.25
CA GLU A 130 -4.51 9.43 19.71
C GLU A 130 -5.75 8.74 19.14
N ALA A 131 -6.89 9.44 19.04
CA ALA A 131 -8.10 8.90 18.45
C ALA A 131 -7.91 8.49 16.98
N THR A 132 -7.12 9.24 16.20
CA THR A 132 -6.77 8.91 14.81
C THR A 132 -5.91 7.66 14.75
N LEU A 133 -4.90 7.55 15.62
CA LEU A 133 -4.04 6.36 15.72
C LEU A 133 -4.83 5.11 16.15
N ARG A 134 -5.74 5.23 17.12
CA ARG A 134 -6.64 4.13 17.51
C ARG A 134 -7.62 3.75 16.40
N HIS A 135 -8.12 4.72 15.64
CA HIS A 135 -8.97 4.44 14.48
C HIS A 135 -8.20 3.68 13.39
N THR A 136 -6.99 4.12 13.02
CA THR A 136 -6.19 3.43 12.00
C THR A 136 -5.71 2.06 12.47
N LEU A 137 -5.29 1.91 13.74
CA LEU A 137 -4.98 0.60 14.33
C LEU A 137 -6.18 -0.36 14.27
N ARG A 138 -7.39 0.11 14.58
CA ARG A 138 -8.62 -0.70 14.46
C ARG A 138 -8.91 -1.08 13.01
N LEU A 139 -8.77 -0.13 12.08
CA LEU A 139 -9.03 -0.32 10.66
C LEU A 139 -8.12 -1.39 10.02
N VAL A 140 -6.87 -1.51 10.49
CA VAL A 140 -5.94 -2.56 10.03
C VAL A 140 -5.99 -3.85 10.86
N GLY A 141 -6.97 -3.99 11.76
CA GLY A 141 -7.23 -5.21 12.51
C GLY A 141 -6.39 -5.44 13.77
N VAL A 142 -5.72 -4.41 14.31
CA VAL A 142 -4.95 -4.56 15.57
C VAL A 142 -5.90 -4.86 16.74
N PRO A 143 -5.74 -5.97 17.50
CA PRO A 143 -6.57 -6.26 18.66
C PRO A 143 -6.40 -5.22 19.77
N LEU A 144 -7.47 -4.90 20.52
CA LEU A 144 -7.47 -3.81 21.52
C LEU A 144 -6.31 -3.88 22.53
N GLY A 145 -5.93 -5.08 23.01
CA GLY A 145 -4.78 -5.25 23.90
C GLY A 145 -3.45 -4.81 23.26
N ARG A 146 -3.24 -5.12 21.97
CA ARG A 146 -2.07 -4.67 21.19
C ARG A 146 -2.16 -3.17 20.84
N GLN A 147 -3.36 -2.61 20.65
CA GLN A 147 -3.51 -1.16 20.44
C GLN A 147 -2.96 -0.35 21.62
N ASN A 148 -3.29 -0.75 22.85
CA ASN A 148 -2.80 -0.05 24.05
C ASN A 148 -1.27 -0.09 24.17
N ILE A 149 -0.65 -1.22 23.83
CA ILE A 149 0.81 -1.40 23.84
C ILE A 149 1.48 -0.52 22.76
N ILE A 150 0.90 -0.41 21.57
CA ILE A 150 1.43 0.41 20.46
C ILE A 150 1.25 1.91 20.74
N ILE A 151 0.10 2.33 21.28
CA ILE A 151 -0.20 3.72 21.63
C ILE A 151 0.69 4.24 22.77
N ALA A 152 1.05 3.38 23.73
CA ALA A 152 1.93 3.74 24.85
C ALA A 152 3.43 3.89 24.48
N ALA A 153 3.78 3.85 23.19
CA ALA A 153 5.16 4.00 22.74
C ALA A 153 5.69 5.43 22.92
N ASN A 154 6.97 5.55 23.29
CA ASN A 154 7.67 6.82 23.46
C ASN A 154 8.09 7.41 22.11
N GLY A 155 7.11 7.93 21.38
CA GLY A 155 7.29 8.66 20.13
C GLY A 155 7.32 7.80 18.85
N PRO A 156 7.44 8.46 17.66
CA PRO A 156 7.20 7.83 16.37
C PRO A 156 8.03 6.60 16.03
N THR A 157 9.30 6.57 16.47
CA THR A 157 10.23 5.47 16.18
C THR A 157 9.82 4.20 16.91
N GLU A 158 9.48 4.30 18.20
CA GLU A 158 9.02 3.16 18.97
C GLU A 158 7.61 2.73 18.53
N PHE A 159 6.70 3.68 18.25
CA PHE A 159 5.36 3.38 17.72
C PHE A 159 5.46 2.54 16.44
N ARG A 160 6.26 3.00 15.46
CA ARG A 160 6.55 2.28 14.21
C ARG A 160 7.12 0.89 14.48
N ALA A 161 8.03 0.75 15.44
CA ALA A 161 8.65 -0.52 15.77
C ALA A 161 7.63 -1.52 16.31
N LYS A 162 6.82 -1.13 17.32
CA LYS A 162 5.75 -1.97 17.90
C LYS A 162 4.67 -2.33 16.87
N PHE A 163 4.29 -1.40 15.99
CA PHE A 163 3.35 -1.69 14.91
C PHE A 163 3.91 -2.72 13.91
N LYS A 164 5.17 -2.56 13.47
CA LYS A 164 5.83 -3.54 12.59
C LYS A 164 6.01 -4.90 13.26
N GLU A 165 6.27 -4.93 14.56
CA GLU A 165 6.35 -6.17 15.35
C GLU A 165 5.02 -6.91 15.36
N TRP A 166 3.94 -6.27 15.82
CA TRP A 166 2.59 -6.85 15.75
C TRP A 166 2.22 -7.32 14.34
N ASN A 167 2.55 -6.52 13.32
CA ASN A 167 2.22 -6.86 11.95
C ASN A 167 2.98 -8.12 11.47
N ARG A 168 4.24 -8.32 11.85
CA ARG A 168 4.96 -9.58 11.55
C ARG A 168 4.36 -10.77 12.29
N GLU A 169 4.06 -10.64 13.59
CA GLU A 169 3.44 -11.70 14.38
C GLU A 169 2.09 -12.14 13.78
N ALA A 170 1.23 -11.17 13.44
CA ALA A 170 -0.09 -11.39 12.83
C ALA A 170 -0.03 -11.94 11.39
N ARG A 171 1.17 -12.13 10.81
CA ARG A 171 1.36 -12.77 9.52
C ARG A 171 1.97 -14.16 9.67
N ALA A 172 2.97 -14.29 10.55
CA ALA A 172 3.52 -15.59 10.95
C ALA A 172 2.47 -16.55 11.57
N THR A 173 1.41 -16.02 12.19
CA THR A 173 0.35 -16.82 12.84
C THR A 173 -0.85 -17.16 11.95
N HIS A 174 -0.96 -16.57 10.75
CA HIS A 174 -2.16 -16.69 9.89
C HIS A 174 -1.89 -17.40 8.56
N GLY A 175 -1.08 -18.46 8.60
CA GLY A 175 -0.97 -19.42 7.48
C GLY A 175 -2.29 -20.13 7.13
N GLU A 176 -3.31 -20.03 7.99
CA GLU A 176 -4.67 -20.51 7.75
C GLU A 176 -5.71 -19.46 8.19
N SER A 177 -6.66 -19.16 7.31
CA SER A 177 -7.99 -18.58 7.59
C SER A 177 -8.11 -17.19 8.26
N SER A 178 -8.12 -16.11 7.48
CA SER A 178 -9.21 -15.09 7.49
C SER A 178 -8.96 -13.92 6.52
N CYS A 179 -10.04 -13.40 5.90
CA CYS A 179 -10.01 -12.39 4.84
C CYS A 179 -9.63 -10.98 5.33
N PHE A 180 -8.53 -10.42 4.82
CA PHE A 180 -8.10 -9.01 5.04
C PHE A 180 -7.36 -8.48 3.76
N HIS A 181 -6.88 -7.22 3.71
CA HIS A 181 -6.50 -6.51 2.45
C HIS A 181 -5.12 -5.74 2.52
N ALA A 182 -4.20 -5.73 1.51
CA ALA A 182 -2.74 -5.47 1.59
C ALA A 182 -2.14 -4.17 1.00
N ILE A 183 -0.93 -3.86 1.47
CA ILE A 183 0.19 -3.11 0.87
C ILE A 183 1.46 -3.73 1.48
N SER A 184 2.62 -3.77 0.78
CA SER A 184 3.88 -4.31 1.37
C SER A 184 5.08 -3.34 1.33
N PHE A 185 6.15 -3.59 2.11
CA PHE A 185 7.16 -2.55 2.47
C PHE A 185 8.64 -2.97 2.50
N ILE A 186 9.51 -2.16 1.88
CA ILE A 186 10.99 -2.31 1.90
C ILE A 186 11.63 -1.65 3.15
N LYS A 187 12.79 -2.16 3.59
CA LYS A 187 13.60 -1.61 4.70
C LYS A 187 14.14 -0.21 4.37
N CYS A 188 13.60 0.82 5.04
CA CYS A 188 14.26 2.13 5.20
C CYS A 188 14.71 2.29 6.67
N THR A 189 15.99 2.57 6.91
CA THR A 189 16.64 2.45 8.24
C THR A 189 17.32 3.72 8.75
N THR A 190 17.24 4.85 8.05
CA THR A 190 17.96 6.10 8.42
C THR A 190 17.03 7.25 8.79
N ASN A 191 17.33 7.92 9.90
CA ASN A 191 16.51 9.02 10.44
C ASN A 191 16.47 10.26 9.53
N HIS A 192 17.47 10.46 8.66
CA HIS A 192 17.60 11.68 7.85
C HIS A 192 16.50 11.81 6.77
N CYS A 193 15.85 10.72 6.37
CA CYS A 193 14.73 10.76 5.42
C CYS A 193 13.41 11.27 6.02
N LEU A 194 13.26 11.25 7.36
CA LEU A 194 11.94 11.36 8.00
C LEU A 194 11.30 12.76 7.90
N THR A 195 12.09 13.83 7.81
CA THR A 195 11.58 15.22 7.75
C THR A 195 10.88 15.54 6.44
N HIS A 196 11.41 15.07 5.30
CA HIS A 196 10.78 15.22 3.99
C HIS A 196 9.59 14.27 3.80
N ILE A 197 9.70 13.04 4.34
CA ILE A 197 8.62 12.05 4.33
C ILE A 197 7.35 12.60 4.99
N SER A 198 7.45 13.38 6.07
CA SER A 198 6.26 13.94 6.75
C SER A 198 5.34 14.76 5.83
N LYS A 199 5.88 15.47 4.84
CA LYS A 199 5.06 16.23 3.86
C LYS A 199 4.37 15.31 2.87
N ILE A 200 5.08 14.29 2.38
CA ILE A 200 4.53 13.27 1.48
C ILE A 200 3.41 12.50 2.20
N VAL A 201 3.64 12.06 3.44
CA VAL A 201 2.65 11.37 4.28
C VAL A 201 1.43 12.24 4.56
N HIS A 202 1.61 13.54 4.79
CA HIS A 202 0.48 14.45 4.97
C HIS A 202 -0.39 14.51 3.71
N ILE A 203 0.20 14.74 2.53
CA ILE A 203 -0.51 14.75 1.24
C ILE A 203 -1.21 13.40 1.02
N TYR A 204 -0.49 12.29 1.20
CA TYR A 204 -0.99 10.93 1.02
C TYR A 204 -2.18 10.62 1.95
N SER A 205 -2.02 10.79 3.25
CA SER A 205 -3.09 10.50 4.23
C SER A 205 -4.30 11.43 4.11
N THR A 206 -4.11 12.70 3.71
CA THR A 206 -5.17 13.73 3.74
C THR A 206 -5.85 13.98 2.40
N THR A 207 -5.34 13.47 1.27
CA THR A 207 -5.97 13.64 -0.06
C THR A 207 -7.43 13.22 -0.03
N ARG A 208 -8.34 14.20 -0.17
CA ARG A 208 -9.79 14.02 -0.23
C ARG A 208 -10.25 13.85 -1.67
N ARG A 209 -11.44 13.26 -1.86
CA ARG A 209 -12.16 13.28 -3.14
C ARG A 209 -12.42 14.72 -3.57
N SER A 210 -11.98 15.08 -4.77
CA SER A 210 -12.61 16.15 -5.54
C SER A 210 -14.07 15.75 -5.81
N GLY A 211 -15.01 16.39 -5.11
CA GLY A 211 -16.45 16.11 -5.22
C GLY A 211 -17.16 15.61 -3.95
N ALA A 212 -16.46 15.41 -2.83
CA ALA A 212 -17.13 15.20 -1.54
C ALA A 212 -17.32 16.54 -0.81
N SER A 213 -18.57 17.01 -0.74
CA SER A 213 -18.96 18.16 0.08
C SER A 213 -18.51 17.98 1.53
N THR A 214 -18.17 19.11 2.17
CA THR A 214 -17.72 19.18 3.57
C THR A 214 -18.62 18.41 4.54
N LEU A 215 -18.16 17.25 4.99
CA LEU A 215 -18.43 16.82 6.36
C LEU A 215 -17.34 17.44 7.25
N ASN A 216 -17.80 18.28 8.16
CA ASN A 216 -16.98 18.88 9.20
C ASN A 216 -16.56 17.80 10.20
N LEU A 217 -15.31 17.86 10.62
CA LEU A 217 -14.74 17.24 11.82
C LEU A 217 -14.08 18.37 12.61
#